data_AF-A0AAT9LUG1-F1
#
_entry.id   AF-A0AAT9LUG1-F1
#
_cell.length_a   1.000
_cell.length_b   1.000
_cell.length_c   1.000
_cell.angle_alpha   90.00
_cell.angle_beta   90.00
_cell.angle_gamma   90.00
#
_symmetry.space_group_name_H-M   'P 1'
#
loop_
_entity.id
_entity.type
_entity.pdbx_description
1 polymer ?
#
loop_
_entity_poly.entity_id
_entity_poly.type
_entity_poly.pdbx_seq_one_letter_code
_entity_poly.pdbx_strand_id
1 'polypeptide(L)'
;MSVQVSCSGMIDPVDAINKSNVQSAVVEGRTLELRQGDVGGVQHAWARLSDAHDGDVVWLEISGDGGKTWIKCDRRTIRAGRRNYTDAQRTVNDAQVCMRAVAQLGDSRYQTAAWC
;
A
#
# COMPACT_ATOMS: atom_id res chain seq x y z
N MET A 1 -22.31 -2.82 7.34
CA MET A 1 -22.45 -1.98 6.12
C MET A 1 -21.11 -2.01 5.42
N SER A 2 -21.08 -2.01 4.09
CA SER A 2 -19.83 -1.88 3.32
C SER A 2 -19.74 -0.49 2.72
N VAL A 3 -18.54 0.05 2.69
CA VAL A 3 -18.18 1.29 2.02
C VAL A 3 -17.68 0.96 0.63
N GLN A 4 -18.15 1.68 -0.39
CA GLN A 4 -17.63 1.50 -1.74
C GLN A 4 -16.20 2.05 -1.81
N VAL A 5 -15.24 1.16 -2.04
CA VAL A 5 -13.83 1.49 -2.25
C VAL A 5 -13.42 1.23 -3.69
N SER A 6 -12.45 1.97 -4.21
CA SER A 6 -11.88 1.75 -5.54
C SER A 6 -10.43 2.26 -5.59
N CYS A 7 -9.68 1.86 -6.61
CA CYS A 7 -8.32 2.36 -6.88
C CYS A 7 -8.32 3.61 -7.78
N SER A 8 -9.47 4.26 -7.97
CA SER A 8 -9.56 5.44 -8.83
C SER A 8 -9.02 6.67 -8.12
N GLY A 9 -8.33 7.53 -8.86
CA GLY A 9 -7.75 8.76 -8.33
C GLY A 9 -6.49 8.57 -7.49
N MET A 10 -5.76 7.45 -7.67
CA MET A 10 -4.43 7.32 -7.07
C MET A 10 -3.47 8.37 -7.63
N ILE A 11 -2.62 8.90 -6.76
CA ILE A 11 -1.67 9.98 -7.08
C ILE A 11 -0.26 9.62 -6.65
N ASP A 12 0.77 10.25 -7.23
CA ASP A 12 2.14 9.99 -6.80
C ASP A 12 2.37 10.53 -5.37
N PRO A 13 2.79 9.71 -4.37
CA PRO A 13 3.08 10.16 -3.01
C PRO A 13 4.40 10.93 -2.87
N VAL A 14 5.12 11.24 -3.96
CA VAL A 14 6.40 11.96 -3.91
C VAL A 14 6.28 13.25 -3.11
N ASP A 15 5.20 14.02 -3.34
CA ASP A 15 4.93 15.30 -2.69
C ASP A 15 4.18 15.16 -1.35
N ALA A 16 3.95 13.94 -0.87
CA ALA A 16 3.26 13.75 0.40
C ALA A 16 4.09 14.32 1.56
N ILE A 17 3.44 15.05 2.46
CA ILE A 17 4.03 15.55 3.70
C ILE A 17 3.61 14.65 4.87
N ASN A 18 4.21 14.84 6.06
CA ASN A 18 3.90 14.06 7.26
C ASN A 18 4.00 12.53 7.05
N LYS A 19 4.94 12.08 6.21
CA LYS A 19 5.07 10.68 5.84
C LYS A 19 5.38 9.83 7.07
N SER A 20 4.55 8.84 7.38
CA SER A 20 4.78 7.88 8.46
C SER A 20 4.50 6.45 8.02
N ASN A 21 5.07 5.49 8.73
CA ASN A 21 4.79 4.08 8.53
C ASN A 21 3.65 3.69 9.48
N VAL A 22 2.53 3.21 8.94
CA VAL A 22 1.40 2.73 9.74
C VAL A 22 1.53 1.24 10.04
N GLN A 23 2.10 0.48 9.11
CA GLN A 23 2.41 -0.93 9.29
C GLN A 23 3.70 -1.28 8.55
N SER A 24 4.45 -2.25 9.08
CA SER A 24 5.66 -2.76 8.45
C SER A 24 5.87 -4.22 8.77
N ALA A 25 6.42 -4.98 7.82
CA ALA A 25 6.82 -6.37 7.99
C ALA A 25 8.14 -6.62 7.25
N VAL A 26 9.05 -7.35 7.89
CA VAL A 26 10.26 -7.83 7.23
C VAL A 26 9.97 -9.21 6.65
N VAL A 27 10.16 -9.36 5.34
CA VAL A 27 9.79 -10.55 4.56
C VAL A 27 10.93 -10.92 3.63
N GLU A 28 11.55 -12.08 3.86
CA GLU A 28 12.71 -12.57 3.10
C GLU A 28 13.83 -11.51 2.93
N GLY A 29 14.10 -10.73 3.98
CA GLY A 29 15.11 -9.66 3.96
C GLY A 29 14.69 -8.35 3.28
N ARG A 30 13.46 -8.26 2.76
CA ARG A 30 12.85 -7.00 2.29
C ARG A 30 12.00 -6.39 3.39
N THR A 31 11.86 -5.07 3.39
CA THR A 31 10.95 -4.38 4.31
C THR A 31 9.70 -3.93 3.57
N LEU A 32 8.57 -4.61 3.80
CA LEU A 32 7.26 -4.24 3.28
C LEU A 32 6.59 -3.25 4.23
N GLU A 33 6.28 -2.07 3.73
CA GLU A 33 5.75 -0.95 4.50
C GLU A 33 4.42 -0.48 3.92
N LEU A 34 3.40 -0.34 4.78
CA LEU A 34 2.26 0.50 4.49
C LEU A 34 2.56 1.88 5.05
N ARG A 35 2.66 2.87 4.16
CA ARG A 35 2.95 4.25 4.50
C ARG A 35 1.70 5.09 4.37
N GLN A 36 1.63 6.16 5.15
CA GLN A 36 0.64 7.23 5.01
C GLN A 36 1.33 8.58 4.90
N GLY A 37 0.61 9.57 4.40
CA GLY A 37 1.02 10.97 4.36
C GLY A 37 -0.06 11.83 3.72
N ASP A 38 0.10 13.15 3.80
CA ASP A 38 -0.88 14.10 3.30
C ASP A 38 -0.43 14.65 1.95
N VAL A 39 -1.31 14.61 0.93
CA VAL A 39 -1.10 15.25 -0.37
C VAL A 39 -2.24 16.24 -0.58
N GLY A 40 -1.91 17.52 -0.79
CA GLY A 40 -2.93 18.57 -0.93
C GLY A 40 -3.86 18.71 0.29
N GLY A 41 -3.37 18.38 1.49
CA GLY A 41 -4.16 18.42 2.73
C GLY A 41 -5.09 17.22 2.94
N VAL A 42 -5.00 16.19 2.08
CA VAL A 42 -5.78 14.95 2.19
C VAL A 42 -4.86 13.79 2.50
N GLN A 43 -5.21 12.99 3.50
CA GLN A 43 -4.45 11.80 3.86
C GLN A 43 -4.57 10.71 2.78
N HIS A 44 -3.44 10.15 2.40
CA HIS A 44 -3.29 9.04 1.47
C HIS A 44 -2.40 7.97 2.07
N ALA A 45 -2.54 6.73 1.61
CA ALA A 45 -1.67 5.63 1.94
C ALA A 45 -1.19 4.88 0.70
N TRP A 46 0.01 4.32 0.77
CA TRP A 46 0.65 3.59 -0.31
C TRP A 46 1.51 2.45 0.22
N ALA A 47 1.73 1.44 -0.61
CA ALA A 47 2.63 0.36 -0.29
C ALA A 47 4.06 0.72 -0.75
N ARG A 48 5.06 0.33 0.04
CA ARG A 48 6.48 0.44 -0.31
C ARG A 48 7.18 -0.87 0.05
N LEU A 49 8.11 -1.28 -0.79
CA LEU A 49 9.00 -2.41 -0.51
C LEU A 49 10.44 -1.92 -0.55
N SER A 50 11.04 -1.74 0.62
CA SER A 50 12.45 -1.38 0.77
C SER A 50 13.32 -2.63 0.66
N ASP A 51 14.55 -2.46 0.18
CA ASP A 51 15.50 -3.54 -0.15
C ASP A 51 14.97 -4.54 -1.21
N ALA A 52 14.03 -4.08 -2.04
CA ALA A 52 13.44 -4.86 -3.12
C ALA A 52 14.47 -5.21 -4.21
N HIS A 53 14.36 -6.43 -4.72
CA HIS A 53 15.15 -6.92 -5.84
C HIS A 53 14.37 -6.84 -7.16
N ASP A 54 15.11 -7.02 -8.27
CA ASP A 54 14.50 -7.16 -9.60
C ASP A 54 13.49 -8.30 -9.63
N GLY A 55 12.27 -8.01 -10.08
CA GLY A 55 11.19 -8.99 -10.20
C GLY A 55 10.27 -9.08 -8.98
N ASP A 56 10.64 -8.50 -7.84
CA ASP A 56 9.74 -8.36 -6.70
C ASP A 56 8.53 -7.51 -7.13
N VAL A 57 7.33 -7.82 -6.64
CA VAL A 57 6.10 -7.10 -6.98
C VAL A 57 5.51 -6.51 -5.72
N VAL A 58 5.06 -5.26 -5.78
CA VAL A 58 4.36 -4.58 -4.68
C VAL A 58 3.03 -4.02 -5.16
N TRP A 59 2.01 -4.05 -4.31
CA TRP A 59 0.72 -3.40 -4.56
C TRP A 59 0.07 -3.00 -3.24
N LEU A 60 -0.89 -2.09 -3.33
CA LEU A 60 -1.75 -1.71 -2.23
C LEU A 60 -3.04 -2.55 -2.31
N GLU A 61 -3.53 -3.04 -1.18
CA GLU A 61 -4.89 -3.59 -1.11
C GLU A 61 -5.78 -2.71 -0.25
N ILE A 62 -6.98 -2.44 -0.74
CA ILE A 62 -8.03 -1.69 -0.04
C ILE A 62 -9.26 -2.57 0.13
N SER A 63 -9.86 -2.50 1.30
CA SER A 63 -11.12 -3.16 1.66
C SER A 63 -12.13 -2.11 2.08
N GLY A 64 -13.40 -2.33 1.77
CA GLY A 64 -14.51 -1.50 2.22
C GLY A 64 -15.49 -2.24 3.13
N ASP A 65 -15.15 -3.44 3.58
CA ASP A 65 -16.03 -4.31 4.37
C ASP A 65 -15.35 -4.86 5.64
N GLY A 66 -14.39 -4.10 6.16
CA GLY A 66 -13.64 -4.45 7.37
C GLY A 66 -12.60 -5.55 7.13
N GLY A 67 -12.04 -5.64 5.92
CA GLY A 67 -10.99 -6.58 5.58
C GLY A 67 -11.46 -7.98 5.16
N LYS A 68 -12.74 -8.15 4.82
CA LYS A 68 -13.29 -9.44 4.34
C LYS A 68 -12.98 -9.64 2.86
N THR A 69 -13.12 -8.59 2.06
CA THR A 69 -12.74 -8.55 0.65
C THR A 69 -11.73 -7.45 0.37
N TRP A 70 -10.87 -7.67 -0.63
CA TRP A 70 -9.73 -6.81 -0.92
C TRP A 70 -9.61 -6.55 -2.42
N ILE A 71 -9.51 -5.27 -2.78
CA ILE A 71 -9.24 -4.80 -4.14
C ILE A 71 -7.74 -4.52 -4.25
N LYS A 72 -7.12 -4.98 -5.34
CA LYS A 72 -5.69 -4.76 -5.62
C LYS A 72 -5.52 -3.46 -6.42
N CYS A 73 -4.71 -2.56 -5.91
CA CYS A 73 -4.44 -1.23 -6.46
C CYS A 73 -2.96 -1.04 -6.79
N ASP A 74 -2.68 -0.42 -7.93
CA ASP A 74 -1.34 -0.13 -8.47
C ASP A 74 -0.34 -1.29 -8.29
N ARG A 75 -0.64 -2.45 -8.89
CA ARG A 75 0.27 -3.59 -8.88
C ARG A 75 1.47 -3.32 -9.77
N ARG A 76 2.65 -3.31 -9.16
CA ARG A 76 3.90 -2.88 -9.81
C ARG A 76 5.01 -3.89 -9.60
N THR A 77 5.63 -4.30 -10.70
CA THR A 77 6.89 -5.06 -10.66
C THR A 77 8.06 -4.08 -10.48
N ILE A 78 8.85 -4.30 -9.45
CA ILE A 78 10.00 -3.50 -9.08
C ILE A 78 11.18 -3.90 -9.97
N ARG A 79 11.95 -2.87 -10.32
CA ARG A 79 13.28 -3.01 -10.89
C ARG A 79 14.26 -2.30 -9.95
N ALA A 80 15.44 -2.88 -9.73
CA ALA A 80 16.48 -2.36 -8.89
C ALA A 80 16.81 -0.90 -9.28
N GLY A 81 16.91 -0.03 -8.28
CA GLY A 81 17.15 1.41 -8.48
C GLY A 81 15.98 2.20 -9.08
N ARG A 82 14.79 1.59 -9.24
CA ARG A 82 13.56 2.28 -9.66
C ARG A 82 12.61 2.49 -8.49
N ARG A 83 11.47 3.12 -8.79
CA ARG A 83 10.36 3.35 -7.87
C ARG A 83 9.92 2.03 -7.23
N ASN A 84 10.10 1.94 -5.90
CA ASN A 84 9.79 0.77 -5.09
C ASN A 84 8.52 0.94 -4.24
N TYR A 85 7.65 1.87 -4.63
CA TYR A 85 6.42 2.22 -3.95
C TYR A 85 5.30 2.45 -4.94
N THR A 86 4.07 2.18 -4.51
CA THR A 86 2.86 2.38 -5.33
C THR A 86 2.46 3.84 -5.39
N ASP A 87 1.50 4.19 -6.26
CA ASP A 87 0.71 5.40 -6.11
C ASP A 87 -0.08 5.36 -4.79
N ALA A 88 -0.46 6.53 -4.30
CA ALA A 88 -1.13 6.76 -3.05
C ALA A 88 -2.64 6.76 -3.26
N GLN A 89 -3.33 5.94 -2.49
CA GLN A 89 -4.78 5.92 -2.44
C GLN A 89 -5.27 6.77 -1.28
N ARG A 90 -6.29 7.59 -1.53
CA ARG A 90 -6.94 8.40 -0.50
C ARG A 90 -7.47 7.51 0.62
N THR A 91 -7.17 7.86 1.87
CA THR A 91 -7.72 7.18 3.04
C THR A 91 -9.11 7.72 3.36
N VAL A 92 -9.91 6.90 4.04
CA VAL A 92 -11.24 7.25 4.51
C VAL A 92 -11.28 6.93 5.99
N ASN A 93 -11.71 7.88 6.80
CA ASN A 93 -11.86 7.70 8.24
C ASN A 93 -13.14 6.89 8.55
N ASP A 94 -13.13 5.62 8.19
CA ASP A 94 -14.22 4.67 8.41
C ASP A 94 -13.63 3.30 8.78
N ALA A 95 -14.10 2.71 9.87
CA ALA A 95 -13.60 1.42 10.36
C ALA A 95 -13.83 0.23 9.40
N GLN A 96 -14.69 0.39 8.39
CA GLN A 96 -14.87 -0.58 7.31
C GLN A 96 -13.81 -0.44 6.22
N VAL A 97 -13.15 0.72 6.11
CA VAL A 97 -12.12 0.98 5.11
C VAL A 97 -10.77 0.58 5.68
N CYS A 98 -10.29 -0.58 5.25
CA CYS A 98 -8.99 -1.08 5.67
C CYS A 98 -8.01 -1.08 4.50
N MET A 99 -6.74 -0.80 4.77
CA MET A 99 -5.66 -0.88 3.79
C MET A 99 -4.54 -1.79 4.28
N ARG A 100 -3.85 -2.44 3.35
CA ARG A 100 -2.63 -3.20 3.65
C ARG A 100 -1.65 -3.14 2.49
N ALA A 101 -0.37 -3.14 2.81
CA ALA A 101 0.66 -3.31 1.80
C ALA A 101 0.86 -4.79 1.52
N VAL A 102 1.04 -5.14 0.26
CA VAL A 102 1.23 -6.52 -0.18
C VAL A 102 2.40 -6.59 -1.14
N ALA A 103 3.23 -7.61 -0.98
CA ALA A 103 4.31 -7.93 -1.88
C ALA A 103 4.22 -9.38 -2.36
N GLN A 104 4.75 -9.63 -3.55
CA GLN A 104 5.01 -10.96 -4.06
C GLN A 104 6.50 -11.06 -4.36
N LEU A 105 7.16 -12.01 -3.70
CA LEU A 105 8.58 -12.31 -3.84
C LEU A 105 8.67 -13.70 -4.46
N GLY A 106 9.06 -13.77 -5.73
CA GLY A 106 8.93 -14.99 -6.53
C GLY A 106 7.48 -15.49 -6.56
N ASP A 107 7.25 -16.70 -6.03
CA ASP A 107 5.93 -17.33 -5.95
C ASP A 107 5.19 -17.06 -4.64
N SER A 108 5.87 -16.49 -3.64
CA SER A 108 5.32 -16.26 -2.31
C SER A 108 4.67 -14.89 -2.20
N ARG A 109 3.47 -14.83 -1.59
CA ARG A 109 2.74 -13.59 -1.30
C ARG A 109 2.85 -13.24 0.18
N TYR A 110 3.21 -12.01 0.47
CA TYR A 110 3.33 -11.44 1.81
C TYR A 110 2.45 -10.20 1.97
N GLN A 111 1.95 -9.96 3.17
CA GLN A 111 1.19 -8.75 3.47
C GLN A 111 1.52 -8.20 4.85
N THR A 112 1.30 -6.90 5.05
CA THR A 112 1.24 -6.31 6.39
C THR A 112 -0.08 -6.66 7.08
N ALA A 113 -0.17 -6.36 8.37
CA ALA A 113 -1.47 -6.26 9.04
C ALA A 113 -2.37 -5.23 8.32
N ALA A 114 -3.68 -5.44 8.43
CA ALA A 114 -4.67 -4.47 7.95
C ALA A 114 -4.68 -3.25 8.86
N TRP A 115 -4.68 -2.06 8.27
CA TRP A 115 -4.86 -0.79 8.96
C TRP A 115 -6.22 -0.20 8.58
N CYS A 116 -7.05 -0.05 9.60
CA CYS A 116 -8.29 0.70 9.66
C CYS A 116 -8.22 1.51 10.98
#